data_AF-A0A1E4K1H2-F1
#
_entry.id   AF-A0A1E4K1H2-F1
#
_cell.length_a   1.000
_cell.length_b   1.000
_cell.length_c   1.000
_cell.angle_alpha   90.00
_cell.angle_beta   90.00
_cell.angle_gamma   90.00
#
_symmetry.space_group_name_H-M   'P 1'
#
loop_
_entity.id
_entity.type
_entity.pdbx_description
1 polymer ?
#
loop_
_entity_poly.entity_id
_entity_poly.type
_entity_poly.pdbx_seq_one_letter_code
_entity_poly.pdbx_strand_id
1 'polypeptide(L)' 'MRITDLRVCRVGRGRFACIVRLVTDSAVDAAFFRRAMAIHDEFVHVTVEVGRLSPPPYADTTVVA' A
#
# COMPACT_ATOMS: atom_id res chain seq x y z
N MET A 1 -6.37 -0.10 7.78
CA MET A 1 -5.40 -0.32 6.67
C MET A 1 -5.44 -1.78 6.21
N ARG A 2 -5.36 -2.07 4.90
CA ARG A 2 -5.35 -3.43 4.34
C ARG A 2 -4.48 -3.50 3.07
N ILE A 3 -3.67 -4.54 2.92
CA ILE A 3 -2.95 -4.85 1.66
C ILE A 3 -3.93 -5.52 0.69
N THR A 4 -3.98 -5.04 -0.55
CA THR A 4 -4.88 -5.53 -1.59
C THR A 4 -4.16 -6.31 -2.68
N ASP A 5 -2.85 -6.10 -2.84
CA ASP A 5 -2.00 -6.81 -3.79
C ASP A 5 -0.56 -6.80 -3.26
N LEU A 6 0.12 -7.93 -3.35
CA LEU A 6 1.53 -8.06 -3.00
C LEU A 6 2.20 -9.01 -3.99
N ARG A 7 3.16 -8.49 -4.74
CA ARG A 7 4.00 -9.28 -5.64
C ARG A 7 5.46 -9.12 -5.23
N VAL A 8 6.12 -10.24 -5.00
CA VAL A 8 7.56 -10.30 -4.75
C VAL A 8 8.17 -11.24 -5.78
N CYS A 9 9.13 -10.75 -6.55
CA CYS A 9 9.88 -11.58 -7.48
C CYS A 9 11.37 -11.55 -7.15
N ARG A 10 11.99 -12.72 -7.26
CA ARG A 10 13.45 -12.82 -7.16
C ARG A 10 14.05 -12.36 -8.47
N VAL A 11 14.90 -11.35 -8.41
CA VAL A 11 15.59 -10.77 -9.59
C VAL A 11 17.09 -11.09 -9.61
N GLY A 12 17.59 -11.73 -8.54
CA GLY A 12 18.97 -12.19 -8.43
C GLY A 12 19.18 -13.04 -7.19
N ARG A 13 20.43 -13.44 -6.90
CA ARG A 13 20.72 -14.23 -5.71
C ARG A 13 20.51 -13.38 -4.45
N GLY A 14 19.46 -13.67 -3.68
CA GLY A 14 19.13 -12.90 -2.46
C GLY A 14 18.68 -11.47 -2.75
N ARG A 15 18.21 -11.18 -3.98
CA ARG A 15 17.73 -9.85 -4.38
C ARG A 15 16.31 -9.95 -4.92
N PHE A 16 15.45 -9.04 -4.48
CA PHE A 16 14.02 -9.07 -4.78
C PHE A 16 13.51 -7.72 -5.26
N ALA A 17 12.52 -7.75 -6.15
CA ALA A 17 11.67 -6.61 -6.41
C ALA A 17 10.31 -6.83 -5.74
N CYS A 18 9.74 -5.77 -5.17
CA CYS A 18 8.48 -5.79 -4.46
C CYS A 18 7.52 -4.75 -5.05
N ILE A 19 6.29 -5.16 -5.34
CA ILE A 19 5.19 -4.27 -5.67
C ILE A 19 4.08 -4.53 -4.66
N VAL A 20 3.68 -3.50 -3.93
CA VAL A 20 2.61 -3.58 -2.93
C VAL A 20 1.55 -2.52 -3.20
N ARG A 21 0.29 -2.95 -3.13
CA ARG A 21 -0.88 -2.07 -3.14
C ARG A 21 -1.63 -2.23 -1.84
N LEU A 22 -1.99 -1.11 -1.24
CA LEU A 22 -2.72 -1.08 0.02
C LEU A 22 -3.75 0.04 0.04
N VAL A 23 -4.77 -0.14 0.86
CA VAL A 23 -5.78 0.88 1.16
C VAL A 23 -5.70 1.29 2.62
N THR A 24 -5.80 2.59 2.88
CA THR A 24 -5.82 3.14 4.23
C THR A 24 -6.61 4.43 4.30
N ASP A 25 -7.26 4.64 5.43
CA ASP A 25 -7.88 5.87 5.93
C ASP A 25 -6.86 6.86 6.52
N SER A 26 -5.64 6.39 6.85
CA SER A 26 -4.59 7.22 7.43
C SER A 26 -4.01 8.19 6.40
N ALA A 27 -3.66 9.40 6.83
CA ALA A 27 -3.03 10.44 6.01
C ALA A 27 -1.54 10.15 5.75
N VAL A 28 -1.24 8.96 5.22
CA VAL A 28 0.11 8.53 4.83
C VAL A 28 0.18 8.32 3.32
N ASP A 29 1.39 8.47 2.77
CA ASP A 29 1.68 8.35 1.35
C ASP A 29 2.57 7.15 1.03
N ALA A 30 2.84 6.92 -0.25
CA ALA A 30 3.73 5.85 -0.70
C ALA A 30 5.17 6.01 -0.18
N ALA A 31 5.63 7.22 0.12
CA ALA A 31 6.99 7.45 0.61
C ALA A 31 7.17 6.94 2.04
N PHE A 32 6.15 7.08 2.90
CA PHE A 32 6.14 6.50 4.23
C PHE A 32 6.43 5.00 4.22
N PHE A 33 5.70 4.24 3.40
CA PHE A 33 5.87 2.79 3.31
C PHE A 33 7.18 2.39 2.64
N ARG A 34 7.64 3.14 1.62
CA ARG A 34 8.97 2.91 1.02
C ARG A 34 10.08 3.04 2.05
N ARG A 35 10.01 4.04 2.95
CA ARG A 35 10.97 4.17 4.06
C ARG A 35 10.88 3.01 5.04
N ALA A 36 9.67 2.60 5.41
CA ALA A 36 9.48 1.45 6.30
C ALA A 36 10.04 0.14 5.72
N MET A 37 9.97 -0.05 4.40
CA MET A 37 10.52 -1.24 3.73
C MET A 37 12.03 -1.15 3.48
N ALA A 38 12.65 0.01 3.66
CA ALA A 38 14.10 0.16 3.49
C ALA A 38 14.92 -0.56 4.58
N ILE A 39 14.27 -1.11 5.61
CA ILE A 39 14.92 -1.99 6.61
C ILE A 39 15.42 -3.31 6.00
N HIS A 40 14.92 -3.67 4.83
CA HIS A 40 15.22 -4.89 4.11
C HIS A 40 16.21 -4.61 2.99
N ASP A 41 17.50 -4.84 3.26
CA ASP A 41 18.57 -4.67 2.28
C ASP A 41 18.41 -5.55 1.04
N GLU A 42 17.63 -6.63 1.12
CA GLU A 42 17.36 -7.56 0.02
C GLU A 42 16.49 -6.98 -1.11
N PHE A 43 15.73 -5.90 -0.87
CA PHE A 43 14.93 -5.28 -1.91
C PHE A 43 15.76 -4.34 -2.79
N VAL A 44 15.82 -4.62 -4.10
CA VAL A 44 16.49 -3.74 -5.09
C VAL A 44 15.54 -2.74 -5.74
N HIS A 45 14.24 -3.04 -5.75
CA HIS A 45 13.21 -2.19 -6.32
C HIS A 45 11.90 -2.36 -5.55
N VAL A 46 11.31 -1.26 -5.14
CA VAL A 46 10.05 -1.24 -4.38
C VAL A 46 9.10 -0.22 -4.98
N THR A 47 7.94 -0.70 -5.41
CA THR A 47 6.83 0.15 -5.86
C THR A 47 5.68 0.05 -4.87
N VAL A 48 5.19 1.20 -4.41
CA VAL A 48 4.08 1.29 -3.46
C VAL A 48 2.95 2.09 -4.08
N GLU A 49 1.77 1.50 -4.11
CA GLU A 49 0.52 2.16 -4.48
C GLU A 49 -0.39 2.26 -3.24
N VAL A 50 -0.78 3.48 -2.89
CA VAL A 50 -1.64 3.76 -1.73
C VAL A 50 -2.99 4.27 -2.23
N GLY A 51 -4.03 3.48 -2.00
CA GLY A 51 -5.42 3.88 -2.18
C GLY A 51 -6.03 4.40 -0.87
N ARG A 52 -7.09 5.21 -0.99
CA ARG A 52 -7.93 5.62 0.15
C ARG A 52 -9.13 4.69 0.27
N LEU A 53 -9.54 4.43 1.50
CA LEU A 53 -10.86 3.86 1.76
C LEU A 53 -11.89 4.95 1.46
N SER A 54 -12.46 4.95 0.25
CA SER A 54 -13.65 5.74 0.00
C SER A 54 -14.79 5.14 0.82
N PRO A 55 -15.61 5.94 1.53
CA PRO A 55 -16.89 5.45 1.98
C PRO A 55 -17.69 4.96 0.75
N PRO A 56 -18.51 3.90 0.91
CA PRO A 56 -19.40 3.48 -0.18
C PRO A 56 -20.31 4.67 -0.56
N PRO A 57 -20.63 4.84 -1.86
CA PRO A 57 -21.33 6.02 -2.38
C PRO A 57 -22.76 6.23 -1.85
N TYR A 58 -23.24 5.35 -0.96
CA TYR A 58 -24.55 5.43 -0.31
C TYR A 58 -24.48 5.71 1.21
N ALA A 59 -23.30 5.98 1.78
CA ALA A 59 -23.15 6.24 3.21
C ALA A 59 -23.74 7.59 3.68
N ASP A 60 -24.27 8.43 2.78
CA ASP A 60 -24.97 9.68 3.10
C ASP A 60 -26.50 9.52 2.99
N THR A 61 -27.10 8.68 3.84
CA THR A 61 -28.52 8.86 4.19
C THR A 61 -28.61 9.13 5.68
N THR A 62 -28.32 10.38 6.05
CA THR A 62 -28.88 10.92 7.28
C THR A 62 -30.34 11.22 6.97
N VAL A 63 -31.25 10.35 7.43
CA VAL A 63 -32.66 10.71 7.54
C VAL A 63 -32.75 11.79 8.63
N VAL A 64 -32.74 13.05 8.22
CA VAL A 64 -33.24 14.16 9.05
C VAL A 64 -34.41 14.78 8.32
N ALA A 65 -35.61 14.37 8.72
CA ALA A 65 -36.90 15.07 8.68
C ALA A 65 -38.03 14.03 8.70
#